data_AF-A0A813DYU5-F1
#
_entry.id   AF-A0A813DYU5-F1
#
_cell.length_a   1.000
_cell.length_b   1.000
_cell.length_c   1.000
_cell.angle_alpha   90.00
_cell.angle_beta   90.00
_cell.angle_gamma   90.00
#
_symmetry.space_group_name_H-M   'P 1'
#
loop_
_entity.id
_entity.type
_entity.pdbx_description
1 polymer ?
#
loop_
_entity_poly.entity_id
_entity_poly.type
_entity_poly.pdbx_seq_one_letter_code
_entity_poly.pdbx_strand_id
1 'polypeptide(L)'
;ESGVPTYRDPDGLWRRYDMKKVSHINNFLKDPVACWRFELELYRLLRGVKPNAGHHALVELEEAGVVKGIVTQNVEGLHTIAGSRNVVELHGNETQALCLRCGARVSAEEAFRRIGWLDADNSIVEEALTDISTILRQETDCAASSSSSSPSPPPSPRLRTSNVPKSQKIAAKARSRSPAAKSGDASVAAARSPSADSSSSDESSTSPDPVPRG
;
A
#
# COMPACT_ATOMS: atom_id res chain seq x y z
N GLU A 1 7.00 9.32 -2.90
CA GLU A 1 8.49 9.28 -2.85
C GLU A 1 9.09 8.20 -3.74
N SER A 2 8.67 6.93 -3.67
CA SER A 2 9.14 5.86 -4.58
C SER A 2 8.45 5.84 -5.95
N GLY A 3 7.53 6.77 -6.24
CA GLY A 3 6.74 6.78 -7.48
C GLY A 3 5.59 5.78 -7.52
N VAL A 4 5.32 5.05 -6.43
CA VAL A 4 4.14 4.17 -6.30
C VAL A 4 2.89 5.04 -6.12
N PRO A 5 1.87 4.88 -6.97
CA PRO A 5 0.61 5.60 -6.80
C PRO A 5 -0.10 5.12 -5.54
N THR A 6 -0.80 6.03 -4.86
CA THR A 6 -1.59 5.64 -3.71
C THR A 6 -2.97 5.14 -4.13
N TYR A 7 -3.70 4.59 -3.19
CA TYR A 7 -5.05 4.08 -3.44
C TYR A 7 -6.12 5.17 -3.47
N ARG A 8 -5.98 6.21 -2.64
CA ARG A 8 -7.08 7.14 -2.29
C ARG A 8 -6.84 8.60 -2.64
N ASP A 9 -5.63 8.99 -3.00
CA ASP A 9 -5.32 10.37 -3.34
C ASP A 9 -6.06 10.80 -4.63
N PRO A 10 -6.02 12.10 -5.01
CA PRO A 10 -6.78 12.59 -6.16
C PRO A 10 -6.52 11.84 -7.48
N ASP A 11 -5.31 11.29 -7.66
CA ASP A 11 -4.86 10.45 -8.78
C ASP A 11 -4.80 8.94 -8.42
N GLY A 12 -5.35 8.57 -7.27
CA GLY A 12 -5.24 7.23 -6.70
C GLY A 12 -6.07 6.16 -7.43
N LEU A 13 -5.70 4.90 -7.22
CA LEU A 13 -6.25 3.75 -7.94
C LEU A 13 -7.78 3.61 -7.82
N TRP A 14 -8.39 3.97 -6.68
CA TRP A 14 -9.84 3.88 -6.48
C TRP A 14 -10.66 4.94 -7.23
N ARG A 15 -10.01 5.88 -7.91
CA ARG A 15 -10.66 6.75 -8.89
C ARG A 15 -10.80 6.10 -10.26
N ARG A 16 -9.95 5.09 -10.56
CA ARG A 16 -9.93 4.35 -11.83
C ARG A 16 -10.64 3.00 -11.73
N TYR A 17 -10.66 2.39 -10.54
CA TYR A 17 -11.21 1.06 -10.31
C TYR A 17 -12.25 1.05 -9.18
N ASP A 18 -13.31 0.26 -9.33
CA ASP A 18 -14.20 -0.07 -8.22
C ASP A 18 -13.51 -1.07 -7.28
N MET A 19 -13.05 -0.55 -6.13
CA MET A 19 -12.41 -1.33 -5.06
C MET A 19 -13.19 -2.59 -4.69
N LYS A 20 -14.52 -2.52 -4.60
CA LYS A 20 -15.32 -3.68 -4.21
C LYS A 20 -15.22 -4.77 -5.27
N LYS A 21 -15.20 -4.40 -6.55
CA LYS A 21 -15.14 -5.35 -7.66
C LYS A 21 -13.81 -6.10 -7.71
N VAL A 22 -12.70 -5.40 -7.49
CA VAL A 22 -11.36 -5.97 -7.74
C VAL A 22 -10.63 -6.47 -6.49
N SER A 23 -11.01 -6.01 -5.29
CA SER A 23 -10.29 -6.30 -4.04
C SER A 23 -11.15 -7.05 -3.01
N HIS A 24 -11.97 -8.00 -3.46
CA HIS A 24 -12.83 -8.80 -2.59
C HIS A 24 -12.94 -10.26 -3.07
N ILE A 25 -12.69 -11.23 -2.19
CA ILE A 25 -12.64 -12.66 -2.54
C ILE A 25 -13.93 -13.17 -3.22
N ASN A 26 -15.10 -12.77 -2.74
CA ASN A 26 -16.37 -13.16 -3.37
C ASN A 26 -16.53 -12.61 -4.80
N ASN A 27 -15.88 -11.50 -5.14
CA ASN A 27 -15.92 -10.95 -6.49
C ASN A 27 -14.82 -11.57 -7.36
N PHE A 28 -13.65 -11.87 -6.79
CA PHE A 28 -12.65 -12.71 -7.44
C PHE A 28 -13.21 -14.06 -7.88
N LEU A 29 -13.97 -14.74 -7.02
CA LEU A 29 -14.59 -16.03 -7.37
C LEU A 29 -15.68 -15.93 -8.45
N LYS A 30 -16.27 -14.74 -8.65
CA LYS A 30 -17.31 -14.50 -9.67
C LYS A 30 -16.71 -14.06 -11.01
N ASP A 31 -15.72 -13.18 -10.97
CA ASP A 31 -15.06 -12.57 -12.12
C ASP A 31 -13.55 -12.47 -11.86
N PRO A 32 -12.82 -13.60 -11.93
CA PRO A 32 -11.38 -13.60 -11.68
C PRO A 32 -10.61 -12.78 -12.72
N VAL A 33 -11.14 -12.64 -13.94
CA VAL A 33 -10.51 -11.83 -15.01
C VAL A 33 -10.38 -10.39 -14.55
N ALA A 34 -11.46 -9.80 -14.01
CA ALA A 34 -11.43 -8.41 -13.57
C ALA A 34 -10.42 -8.16 -12.44
N CYS A 35 -10.32 -9.08 -11.48
CA CYS A 35 -9.32 -8.99 -10.41
C CYS A 35 -7.91 -9.14 -10.96
N TRP A 36 -7.62 -10.17 -11.76
CA TRP A 36 -6.30 -10.34 -12.36
C TRP A 36 -5.89 -9.15 -13.23
N ARG A 37 -6.83 -8.51 -13.95
CA ARG A 37 -6.56 -7.27 -14.72
C ARG A 37 -6.08 -6.14 -13.83
N PHE A 38 -6.68 -6.00 -12.66
CA PHE A 38 -6.23 -5.02 -11.67
C PHE A 38 -4.85 -5.39 -11.10
N GLU A 39 -4.60 -6.68 -10.81
CA GLU A 39 -3.27 -7.12 -10.37
C GLU A 39 -2.19 -6.92 -11.44
N LEU A 40 -2.51 -7.10 -12.72
CA LEU A 40 -1.58 -6.84 -13.81
C LEU A 40 -1.23 -5.34 -13.90
N GLU A 41 -2.20 -4.46 -13.65
CA GLU A 41 -1.94 -3.02 -13.53
C GLU A 41 -1.03 -2.70 -12.34
N LEU A 42 -1.27 -3.28 -11.17
CA LEU A 42 -0.37 -3.12 -10.02
C LEU A 42 1.03 -3.63 -10.33
N TYR A 43 1.14 -4.80 -10.94
CA TYR A 43 2.40 -5.37 -11.38
C TYR A 43 3.14 -4.45 -12.36
N ARG A 44 2.45 -3.82 -13.32
CA ARG A 44 3.04 -2.80 -14.21
C ARG A 44 3.58 -1.60 -13.42
N LEU A 45 2.79 -1.09 -12.48
CA LEU A 45 3.14 0.10 -11.69
C LEU A 45 4.31 -0.15 -10.74
N LEU A 46 4.43 -1.37 -10.21
CA LEU A 46 5.47 -1.76 -9.27
C LEU A 46 6.75 -2.26 -9.95
N ARG A 47 6.67 -2.65 -11.24
CA ARG A 47 7.82 -3.13 -12.00
C ARG A 47 8.93 -2.07 -12.03
N GLY A 48 10.10 -2.42 -11.47
CA GLY A 48 11.28 -1.56 -11.44
C GLY A 48 11.25 -0.45 -10.38
N VAL A 49 10.21 -0.38 -9.55
CA VAL A 49 10.16 0.55 -8.41
C VAL A 49 11.24 0.17 -7.40
N LYS A 50 11.89 1.19 -6.84
CA LYS A 50 12.95 1.04 -5.84
C LYS A 50 12.56 1.65 -4.50
N PRO A 51 13.12 1.14 -3.39
CA PRO A 51 12.98 1.79 -2.10
C PRO A 51 13.50 3.24 -2.13
N ASN A 52 12.89 4.09 -1.31
CA ASN A 52 13.33 5.48 -1.11
C ASN A 52 14.09 5.63 0.21
N ALA A 53 14.56 6.86 0.48
CA ALA A 53 15.31 7.19 1.69
C ALA A 53 14.58 6.81 3.00
N GLY A 54 13.25 6.94 3.06
CA GLY A 54 12.48 6.54 4.23
C GLY A 54 12.53 5.04 4.51
N HIS A 55 12.56 4.21 3.48
CA HIS A 55 12.72 2.76 3.65
C HIS A 55 14.10 2.41 4.21
N HIS A 56 15.16 3.02 3.67
CA HIS A 56 16.53 2.79 4.14
C HIS A 56 16.77 3.33 5.55
N ALA A 57 16.18 4.47 5.91
CA ALA A 57 16.24 5.00 7.28
C ALA A 57 15.64 4.02 8.30
N LEU A 58 14.56 3.30 7.95
CA LEU A 58 14.00 2.27 8.82
C LEU A 58 14.91 1.05 8.97
N VAL A 59 15.70 0.70 7.95
CA VAL A 59 16.74 -0.33 8.04
C VAL A 59 17.81 0.08 9.05
N GLU A 60 18.34 1.31 8.92
CA GLU A 60 19.35 1.82 9.85
C GLU A 60 18.85 1.84 11.31
N LEU A 61 17.60 2.24 11.52
CA LEU A 61 16.97 2.24 12.85
C LEU A 61 16.74 0.83 13.40
N GLU A 62 16.44 -0.15 12.53
CA GLU A 62 16.33 -1.56 12.92
C GLU A 62 17.70 -2.13 13.31
N GLU A 63 18.75 -1.81 12.56
CA GLU A 63 20.12 -2.23 12.83
C GLU A 63 20.70 -1.63 14.09
N ALA A 64 20.39 -0.36 14.36
CA ALA A 64 20.71 0.30 15.64
C ALA A 64 19.89 -0.24 16.82
N GLY A 65 18.90 -1.11 16.56
CA GLY A 65 18.04 -1.70 17.58
C GLY A 65 17.02 -0.74 18.17
N VAL A 66 16.81 0.43 17.57
CA VAL A 66 15.79 1.42 17.96
C VAL A 66 14.42 0.93 17.53
N VAL A 67 14.30 0.55 16.26
CA VAL A 67 13.11 -0.13 15.71
C VAL A 67 13.30 -1.64 15.89
N LYS A 68 12.24 -2.33 16.33
CA LYS A 68 12.27 -3.79 16.53
C LYS A 68 11.65 -4.57 15.37
N GLY A 69 10.96 -3.88 14.48
CA GLY A 69 10.31 -4.42 13.30
C GLY A 69 9.35 -3.40 12.70
N ILE A 70 8.88 -3.71 11.51
CA ILE A 70 8.01 -2.86 10.69
C ILE A 70 6.68 -3.60 10.52
N VAL A 71 5.58 -2.96 10.89
CA VAL A 71 4.23 -3.43 10.56
C VAL A 71 3.69 -2.52 9.48
N THR A 72 3.36 -3.07 8.31
CA THR A 72 2.99 -2.28 7.14
C THR A 72 1.66 -2.72 6.54
N GLN A 73 0.93 -1.74 6.01
CA GLN A 73 -0.29 -1.95 5.20
C GLN A 73 0.04 -2.05 3.71
N ASN A 74 1.27 -1.72 3.34
CA ASN A 74 1.77 -1.72 1.98
C ASN A 74 1.96 -3.16 1.49
N VAL A 75 1.84 -3.34 0.18
CA VAL A 75 1.84 -4.65 -0.48
C VAL A 75 2.97 -4.78 -1.50
N GLU A 76 3.65 -3.68 -1.83
CA GLU A 76 4.73 -3.63 -2.82
C GLU A 76 6.07 -4.26 -2.38
N GLY A 77 6.20 -4.66 -1.11
CA GLY A 77 7.40 -5.36 -0.61
C GLY A 77 8.66 -4.49 -0.47
N LEU A 78 8.57 -3.16 -0.62
CA LEU A 78 9.74 -2.28 -0.64
C LEU A 78 10.55 -2.26 0.67
N HIS A 79 9.95 -2.52 1.84
CA HIS A 79 10.70 -2.65 3.09
C HIS A 79 11.67 -3.85 3.06
N THR A 80 11.20 -5.00 2.57
CA THR A 80 12.02 -6.20 2.42
C THR A 80 13.12 -5.95 1.38
N ILE A 81 12.79 -5.31 0.25
CA ILE A 81 13.77 -4.95 -0.79
C ILE A 81 14.83 -3.97 -0.26
N ALA A 82 14.44 -3.04 0.62
CA ALA A 82 15.38 -2.10 1.25
C ALA A 82 16.37 -2.77 2.22
N GLY A 83 16.02 -3.94 2.75
CA GLY A 83 16.85 -4.72 3.68
C GLY A 83 16.26 -4.86 5.10
N SER A 84 15.02 -4.42 5.34
CA SER A 84 14.37 -4.63 6.64
C SER A 84 14.16 -6.12 6.90
N ARG A 85 14.49 -6.59 8.10
CA ARG A 85 14.51 -8.02 8.44
C ARG A 85 13.25 -8.49 9.14
N ASN A 86 12.67 -7.68 10.02
CA ASN A 86 11.46 -8.03 10.75
C ASN A 86 10.26 -7.24 10.24
N VAL A 87 9.67 -7.69 9.13
CA VAL A 87 8.52 -7.05 8.48
C VAL A 87 7.26 -7.90 8.63
N VAL A 88 6.16 -7.27 9.04
CA VAL A 88 4.82 -7.85 9.07
C VAL A 88 3.95 -7.11 8.07
N GLU A 89 3.59 -7.80 6.98
CA GLU A 89 2.73 -7.29 5.91
C GLU A 89 1.27 -7.63 6.21
N LEU A 90 0.50 -6.64 6.67
CA LEU A 90 -0.87 -6.86 7.14
C LEU A 90 -1.83 -7.28 6.03
N HIS A 91 -1.57 -6.87 4.79
CA HIS A 91 -2.45 -7.07 3.64
C HIS A 91 -1.88 -8.06 2.61
N GLY A 92 -0.79 -8.77 2.96
CA GLY A 92 -0.10 -9.64 2.02
C GLY A 92 0.92 -8.88 1.16
N ASN A 93 1.24 -9.46 0.00
CA ASN A 93 2.39 -9.06 -0.81
C ASN A 93 2.13 -9.29 -2.30
N GLU A 94 2.33 -8.27 -3.13
CA GLU A 94 2.11 -8.31 -4.59
C GLU A 94 3.17 -9.10 -5.36
N THR A 95 4.26 -9.52 -4.71
CA THR A 95 5.32 -10.31 -5.35
C THR A 95 5.00 -11.80 -5.41
N GLN A 96 3.90 -12.24 -4.78
CA GLN A 96 3.51 -13.64 -4.68
C GLN A 96 2.03 -13.87 -4.95
N ALA A 97 1.70 -15.03 -5.50
CA ALA A 97 0.33 -15.52 -5.61
C ALA A 97 0.16 -16.80 -4.77
N LEU A 98 -1.07 -17.04 -4.31
CA LEU A 98 -1.44 -18.23 -3.54
C LEU A 98 -2.53 -19.03 -4.27
N CYS A 99 -2.30 -20.33 -4.42
CA CYS A 99 -3.33 -21.24 -4.91
C CYS A 99 -4.41 -21.44 -3.85
N LEU A 100 -5.66 -21.06 -4.16
CA LEU A 100 -6.80 -21.20 -3.25
C LEU A 100 -7.18 -22.66 -2.94
N ARG A 101 -6.66 -23.63 -3.70
CA ARG A 101 -6.94 -25.06 -3.51
C ARG A 101 -5.94 -25.73 -2.57
N CYS A 102 -4.65 -25.66 -2.89
CA CYS A 102 -3.59 -26.39 -2.16
C CYS A 102 -2.73 -25.50 -1.25
N GLY A 103 -2.89 -24.18 -1.30
CA GLY A 103 -2.12 -23.24 -0.51
C GLY A 103 -0.68 -23.03 -0.98
N ALA A 104 -0.27 -23.64 -2.11
CA ALA A 104 1.04 -23.40 -2.70
C ALA A 104 1.20 -21.92 -3.05
N ARG A 105 2.42 -21.41 -2.84
CA ARG A 105 2.81 -20.04 -3.17
C ARG A 105 3.80 -20.05 -4.32
N VAL A 106 3.61 -19.14 -5.26
CA VAL A 106 4.52 -18.90 -6.39
C VAL A 106 4.80 -17.40 -6.50
N SER A 107 5.80 -17.00 -7.27
CA SER A 107 5.98 -15.58 -7.59
C SER A 107 4.79 -15.07 -8.42
N ALA A 108 4.52 -13.77 -8.33
CA ALA A 108 3.50 -13.13 -9.17
C ALA A 108 3.79 -13.35 -10.67
N GLU A 109 5.06 -13.29 -11.07
CA GLU A 109 5.46 -13.53 -12.47
C GLU A 109 5.13 -14.95 -12.93
N GLU A 110 5.41 -15.96 -12.10
CA GLU A 110 5.04 -17.33 -12.39
C GLU A 110 3.52 -17.49 -12.51
N ALA A 111 2.76 -16.85 -11.62
CA ALA A 111 1.31 -16.86 -11.69
C ALA A 111 0.80 -16.23 -12.99
N PHE A 112 1.29 -15.05 -13.38
CA PHE A 112 0.91 -14.41 -14.63
C PHE A 112 1.29 -15.23 -15.87
N ARG A 113 2.43 -15.92 -15.87
CA ARG A 113 2.81 -16.84 -16.96
C ARG A 113 1.85 -18.02 -17.07
N ARG A 114 1.47 -18.63 -15.94
CA ARG A 114 0.51 -19.75 -15.92
C ARG A 114 -0.86 -19.37 -16.48
N ILE A 115 -1.30 -18.14 -16.23
CA ILE A 115 -2.55 -17.62 -16.78
C ILE A 115 -2.40 -17.01 -18.18
N GLY A 116 -1.21 -17.07 -18.78
CA GLY A 116 -0.94 -16.64 -20.15
C GLY A 116 -0.82 -15.13 -20.34
N TRP A 117 -0.57 -14.37 -19.27
CA TRP A 117 -0.51 -12.89 -19.29
C TRP A 117 0.92 -12.35 -19.26
N LEU A 118 1.88 -13.22 -18.99
CA LEU A 118 3.29 -12.98 -19.22
C LEU A 118 3.87 -14.07 -20.13
N ASP A 119 4.76 -13.66 -21.03
CA ASP A 119 5.61 -14.56 -21.79
C ASP A 119 6.80 -15.08 -20.94
N ALA A 120 7.59 -15.98 -21.50
CA ALA A 120 8.75 -16.58 -20.82
C ALA A 120 9.81 -15.55 -20.37
N ASP A 121 9.90 -14.42 -21.07
CA ASP A 121 10.79 -13.28 -20.79
C ASP A 121 10.13 -12.21 -19.90
N ASN A 122 8.96 -12.49 -19.34
CA ASN A 122 8.13 -11.56 -18.58
C ASN A 122 7.62 -10.35 -19.38
N SER A 123 7.54 -10.43 -20.71
CA SER A 123 6.81 -9.46 -21.53
C SER A 123 5.30 -9.63 -21.31
N ILE A 124 4.54 -8.52 -21.30
CA ILE A 124 3.09 -8.54 -21.04
C ILE A 124 2.32 -8.84 -22.31
N VAL A 125 1.37 -9.77 -22.22
CA VAL A 125 0.49 -10.17 -23.33
C VAL A 125 -0.85 -9.45 -23.20
N GLU A 126 -1.07 -8.39 -23.98
CA GLU A 126 -2.29 -7.55 -23.91
C GLU A 126 -3.55 -8.27 -24.40
N GLU A 127 -3.39 -9.25 -25.29
CA GLU A 127 -4.49 -9.99 -25.93
C GLU A 127 -4.82 -11.30 -25.24
N ALA A 128 -4.30 -11.54 -24.03
CA ALA A 128 -4.49 -12.78 -23.30
C ALA A 128 -5.97 -12.96 -22.84
N LEU A 129 -6.79 -13.37 -23.81
CA LEU A 129 -8.15 -13.84 -23.71
C LEU A 129 -8.19 -15.37 -23.67
N THR A 130 -7.16 -16.00 -23.10
CA THR A 130 -7.40 -17.33 -22.56
C THR A 130 -8.42 -17.11 -21.46
N ASP A 131 -9.62 -17.67 -21.63
CA ASP A 131 -10.66 -17.63 -20.63
C ASP A 131 -10.04 -18.05 -19.29
N ILE A 132 -9.73 -17.08 -18.43
CA ILE A 132 -9.01 -17.34 -17.18
C ILE A 132 -9.85 -18.28 -16.31
N SER A 133 -11.17 -18.31 -16.51
CA SER A 133 -12.06 -19.25 -15.84
C SER A 133 -11.79 -20.69 -16.30
N THR A 134 -11.34 -20.89 -17.53
CA THR A 134 -10.89 -22.18 -18.05
C THR A 134 -9.50 -22.55 -17.52
N ILE A 135 -8.54 -21.62 -17.41
CA ILE A 135 -7.23 -21.89 -16.79
C ILE A 135 -7.37 -22.22 -15.30
N LEU A 136 -8.16 -21.44 -14.56
CA LEU A 136 -8.43 -21.68 -13.14
C LEU A 136 -9.23 -22.98 -12.90
N ARG A 137 -9.98 -23.46 -13.91
CA ARG A 137 -10.62 -24.80 -13.90
C ARG A 137 -9.63 -25.92 -14.24
N GLN A 138 -8.59 -25.68 -15.03
CA GLN A 138 -7.60 -26.68 -15.45
C GLN A 138 -6.40 -26.81 -14.49
N GLU A 139 -6.11 -25.80 -13.66
CA GLU A 139 -5.21 -25.93 -12.50
C GLU A 139 -5.74 -26.89 -11.40
N THR A 140 -6.82 -27.63 -11.69
CA THR A 140 -7.29 -28.78 -10.91
C THR A 140 -6.25 -29.89 -10.72
N ASP A 141 -5.19 -29.92 -11.52
CA ASP A 141 -4.24 -31.05 -11.57
C ASP A 141 -3.01 -30.87 -10.65
N CYS A 142 -3.05 -29.94 -9.69
CA CYS A 142 -2.01 -29.76 -8.67
C CYS A 142 -1.68 -31.02 -7.82
N ALA A 143 -2.37 -32.14 -8.02
CA ALA A 143 -2.09 -33.41 -7.36
C ALA A 143 -1.02 -34.28 -8.06
N ALA A 144 -0.61 -33.99 -9.31
CA ALA A 144 0.16 -34.95 -10.12
C ALA A 144 1.68 -34.73 -10.20
N SER A 145 2.24 -33.60 -9.73
CA SER A 145 3.66 -33.27 -9.91
C SER A 145 4.43 -32.96 -8.62
N SER A 146 3.91 -33.36 -7.45
CA SER A 146 4.66 -33.32 -6.20
C SER A 146 5.71 -34.43 -6.14
N SER A 147 6.80 -34.28 -6.89
CA SER A 147 8.09 -34.92 -6.63
C SER A 147 9.18 -33.85 -6.56
N SER A 148 9.24 -33.13 -5.44
CA SER A 148 10.49 -32.76 -4.74
C SER A 148 10.22 -31.68 -3.68
N SER A 149 10.44 -32.07 -2.42
CA SER A 149 10.86 -31.25 -1.27
C SER A 149 10.52 -29.75 -1.28
N SER A 150 9.42 -29.38 -0.64
CA SER A 150 9.20 -28.01 -0.17
C SER A 150 10.13 -27.70 1.01
N PRO A 151 10.89 -26.59 1.01
CA PRO A 151 11.50 -26.10 2.24
C PRO A 151 10.40 -25.56 3.15
N SER A 152 10.48 -25.89 4.44
CA SER A 152 9.55 -25.36 5.44
C SER A 152 9.67 -23.83 5.51
N PRO A 153 8.57 -23.09 5.73
CA PRO A 153 8.67 -21.67 5.99
C PRO A 153 9.56 -21.43 7.23
N PRO A 154 10.37 -20.35 7.25
CA PRO A 154 11.13 -20.02 8.45
C PRO A 154 10.14 -19.86 9.62
N PRO A 155 10.49 -20.35 10.82
CA PRO A 155 9.63 -20.21 11.98
C PRO A 155 9.36 -18.73 12.21
N SER A 156 8.08 -18.37 12.43
CA SER A 156 7.71 -17.02 12.85
C SER A 156 8.60 -16.61 14.03
N PRO A 157 9.14 -15.37 14.05
CA PRO A 157 9.94 -14.92 15.17
C PRO A 157 9.10 -15.03 16.43
N ARG A 158 9.47 -15.97 17.32
CA ARG A 158 8.87 -16.06 18.64
C ARG A 158 9.22 -14.76 19.34
N LEU A 159 8.24 -13.87 19.54
CA LEU A 159 8.39 -12.80 20.51
C LEU A 159 8.67 -13.46 21.85
N ARG A 160 9.94 -13.43 22.27
CA ARG A 160 10.37 -13.89 23.58
C ARG A 160 9.84 -12.87 24.58
N THR A 161 8.65 -13.12 25.13
CA THR A 161 8.14 -12.42 26.30
C THR A 161 8.91 -12.89 27.54
N SER A 162 10.22 -12.65 27.58
CA SER A 162 11.03 -12.88 28.76
C SER A 162 11.49 -11.55 29.35
N ASN A 163 10.83 -11.17 30.44
CA ASN A 163 11.29 -10.30 31.52
C ASN A 163 11.60 -8.84 31.19
N VAL A 164 10.59 -7.97 31.38
CA VAL A 164 10.84 -6.59 31.84
C VAL A 164 11.08 -6.65 33.36
N PRO A 165 12.24 -6.23 33.89
CA PRO A 165 12.46 -6.14 35.33
C PRO A 165 11.51 -5.13 35.97
N LYS A 166 10.78 -5.56 37.00
CA LYS A 166 9.96 -4.70 37.87
C LYS A 166 10.87 -3.84 38.76
N SER A 167 11.41 -2.73 38.27
CA SER A 167 11.91 -1.65 39.14
C SER A 167 12.26 -0.37 38.39
N GLN A 168 11.26 0.44 38.01
CA GLN A 168 11.38 1.90 38.05
C GLN A 168 10.03 2.49 38.44
N LYS A 169 9.80 2.56 39.77
CA LYS A 169 8.77 3.42 40.35
C LYS A 169 9.37 4.81 40.49
N ILE A 170 8.96 5.76 39.65
CA ILE A 170 9.11 7.18 40.00
C ILE A 170 7.81 7.59 40.69
N ALA A 171 7.91 7.81 41.99
CA ALA A 171 6.84 8.37 42.81
C ALA A 171 6.85 9.89 42.69
N ALA A 172 5.73 10.48 42.28
CA ALA A 172 5.42 11.87 42.56
C ALA A 172 4.04 11.92 43.22
N LYS A 173 4.02 12.22 44.52
CA LYS A 173 2.78 12.42 45.28
C LYS A 173 2.91 13.63 46.20
N ALA A 174 2.15 14.67 45.90
CA ALA A 174 1.52 15.61 46.85
C ALA A 174 0.52 16.46 46.05
N ARG A 175 -0.78 16.13 46.04
CA ARG A 175 -1.85 16.65 46.91
C ARG A 175 -2.11 18.17 46.78
N SER A 176 -3.15 18.47 46.00
CA SER A 176 -4.29 19.36 46.27
C SER A 176 -4.11 20.57 47.20
N ARG A 177 -4.37 21.77 46.66
CA ARG A 177 -5.03 22.88 47.36
C ARG A 177 -5.65 23.85 46.32
N SER A 178 -6.98 23.94 46.32
CA SER A 178 -7.70 25.12 45.80
C SER A 178 -7.74 26.21 46.87
N PRO A 179 -7.90 27.48 46.49
CA PRO A 179 -9.12 28.18 46.90
C PRO A 179 -9.75 29.06 45.80
N ALA A 180 -10.92 29.58 46.14
CA ALA A 180 -11.97 30.11 45.30
C ALA A 180 -11.74 31.50 44.66
N ALA A 181 -12.44 31.68 43.53
CA ALA A 181 -13.11 32.85 42.94
C ALA A 181 -12.69 34.28 43.33
N LYS A 182 -12.49 35.13 42.30
CA LYS A 182 -13.07 36.48 42.22
C LYS A 182 -13.23 36.95 40.77
N SER A 183 -14.32 37.66 40.57
CA SER A 183 -14.88 38.32 39.38
C SER A 183 -13.94 39.28 38.65
N GLY A 184 -14.11 39.39 37.34
CA GLY A 184 -13.56 40.48 36.52
C GLY A 184 -14.16 40.45 35.12
N ASP A 185 -15.12 41.36 34.88
CA ASP A 185 -15.62 41.80 33.58
C ASP A 185 -14.47 42.14 32.61
N ALA A 186 -14.60 41.73 31.34
CA ALA A 186 -14.18 42.52 30.19
C ALA A 186 -14.58 41.84 28.88
N SER A 187 -15.62 42.42 28.28
CA SER A 187 -15.94 42.47 26.87
C SER A 187 -14.71 42.60 25.95
N VAL A 188 -14.84 42.13 24.71
CA VAL A 188 -14.58 42.86 23.43
C VAL A 188 -13.99 41.96 22.33
N ALA A 189 -14.78 41.93 21.24
CA ALA A 189 -14.47 41.92 19.81
C ALA A 189 -13.73 40.75 19.14
N ALA A 190 -14.48 40.22 18.17
CA ALA A 190 -14.01 39.70 16.90
C ALA A 190 -12.97 40.61 16.24
N ALA A 191 -11.80 40.06 15.95
CA ALA A 191 -10.82 40.67 15.07
C ALA A 191 -11.18 40.35 13.61
N ARG A 192 -11.71 41.36 12.93
CA ARG A 192 -11.71 41.50 11.47
C ARG A 192 -10.27 41.65 10.98
N SER A 193 -9.92 40.96 9.92
CA SER A 193 -8.72 41.21 9.11
C SER A 193 -8.80 42.60 8.45
N PRO A 194 -7.71 43.38 8.41
CA PRO A 194 -7.67 44.63 7.67
C PRO A 194 -7.38 44.42 6.19
N SER A 195 -7.88 45.41 5.45
CA SER A 195 -8.04 45.57 4.02
C SER A 195 -6.74 45.65 3.22
N ALA A 196 -6.91 45.38 1.93
CA ALA A 196 -6.03 45.72 0.82
C ALA A 196 -5.78 47.22 0.69
N ASP A 197 -4.63 47.58 0.11
CA ASP A 197 -4.56 48.66 -0.89
C ASP A 197 -3.36 48.52 -1.84
N SER A 198 -3.63 48.81 -3.13
CA SER A 198 -2.75 49.33 -4.21
C SER A 198 -1.45 48.57 -4.58
N SER A 199 -1.06 48.36 -5.85
CA SER A 199 -1.47 48.96 -7.13
C SER A 199 -0.68 48.35 -8.31
N SER A 200 -1.31 48.38 -9.50
CA SER A 200 -0.74 48.51 -10.88
C SER A 200 0.10 47.33 -11.44
N SER A 201 -0.03 46.85 -12.68
CA SER A 201 -0.51 47.44 -13.94
C SER A 201 -0.96 46.37 -14.95
N ASP A 202 -1.88 46.77 -15.83
CA ASP A 202 -1.98 46.49 -17.27
C ASP A 202 -1.71 45.06 -17.84
N GLU A 203 -2.74 44.45 -18.46
CA GLU A 203 -2.82 44.38 -19.93
C GLU A 203 -4.16 43.81 -20.44
N SER A 204 -4.79 44.63 -21.29
CA SER A 204 -5.60 44.36 -22.49
C SER A 204 -6.40 43.04 -22.62
N SER A 205 -7.72 43.21 -22.51
CA SER A 205 -8.72 42.37 -23.18
C SER A 205 -8.98 42.88 -24.60
N THR A 206 -9.01 42.00 -25.60
CA THR A 206 -10.17 41.82 -26.51
C THR A 206 -9.95 40.67 -27.48
N SER A 207 -10.82 39.66 -27.37
CA SER A 207 -11.06 38.64 -28.39
C SER A 207 -11.69 39.27 -29.64
N PRO A 208 -11.58 38.59 -30.78
CA PRO A 208 -12.72 38.53 -31.69
C PRO A 208 -13.19 37.09 -32.00
N ASP A 209 -14.48 37.06 -32.29
CA ASP A 209 -15.44 35.98 -32.50
C ASP A 209 -15.26 35.21 -33.85
N PRO A 210 -16.13 34.23 -34.21
CA PRO A 210 -15.72 32.93 -34.72
C PRO A 210 -15.69 32.76 -36.24
N VAL A 211 -15.01 31.70 -36.69
CA VAL A 211 -14.94 31.22 -38.08
C VAL A 211 -16.18 30.36 -38.43
N PRO A 212 -16.84 30.58 -39.59
CA PRO A 212 -17.89 29.69 -40.07
C PRO A 212 -17.34 28.55 -40.95
N ARG A 213 -18.09 27.45 -40.97
CA ARG A 213 -17.87 26.23 -41.75
C ARG A 213 -17.94 26.50 -43.26
N GLY A 214 -17.10 25.77 -44.00
CA GLY A 214 -17.20 25.43 -45.42
C GLY A 214 -16.56 24.07 -45.62
#